data_AF-A0A8C4ZVN6-F1
#
_entry.id   AF-A0A8C4ZVN6-F1
#
_cell.length_a   1.000
_cell.length_b   1.000
_cell.length_c   1.000
_cell.angle_alpha   90.00
_cell.angle_beta   90.00
_cell.angle_gamma   90.00
#
_symmetry.space_group_name_H-M   'P 1'
#
loop_
_entity.id
_entity.type
_entity.pdbx_description
1 polymer ?
#
loop_
_entity_poly.entity_id
_entity_poly.type
_entity_poly.pdbx_seq_one_letter_code
_entity_poly.pdbx_strand_id
1 'polypeptide(L)'
;MTTKRRLITDSFMVVKKRRHVKREKRPPSPPQNETETITEQELELQELKQFDLDWKYGPCTGISRLQRWERAQVHGLNPPQEIRELLLRTNNDLQFTRSLWSDYPL
;
A
#
# COMPACT_ATOMS: atom_id res chain seq x y z
N MET A 1 -24.26 -27.68 41.20
CA MET A 1 -24.02 -26.22 41.11
C MET A 1 -23.27 -25.95 39.80
N THR A 2 -23.96 -25.62 38.70
CA THR A 2 -23.29 -25.34 37.41
C THR A 2 -22.99 -23.85 37.28
N THR A 3 -21.72 -23.47 37.32
CA THR A 3 -21.25 -22.09 37.10
C THR A 3 -21.42 -21.72 35.62
N LYS A 4 -22.44 -20.89 35.31
CA LYS A 4 -22.62 -20.31 33.98
C LYS A 4 -21.49 -19.32 33.72
N ARG A 5 -20.56 -19.67 32.82
CA ARG A 5 -19.48 -18.79 32.36
C ARG A 5 -20.10 -17.71 31.46
N ARG A 6 -19.86 -16.44 31.78
CA ARG A 6 -20.31 -15.32 30.94
C ARG A 6 -19.64 -15.41 29.58
N LEU A 7 -20.40 -15.21 28.51
CA LEU A 7 -19.86 -15.14 27.15
C LEU A 7 -19.11 -13.82 26.98
N ILE A 8 -18.10 -13.79 26.11
CA ILE A 8 -17.35 -12.57 25.77
C ILE A 8 -18.32 -11.45 25.33
N THR A 9 -19.47 -11.83 24.77
CA THR A 9 -20.50 -10.92 24.30
C THR A 9 -21.30 -10.18 25.38
N ASP A 10 -21.19 -10.60 26.65
CA ASP A 10 -21.85 -9.95 27.78
C ASP A 10 -21.04 -8.78 28.37
N SER A 11 -19.77 -8.64 27.97
CA SER A 11 -18.88 -7.60 28.53
C SER A 11 -19.14 -6.20 27.95
N PHE A 12 -19.80 -6.09 26.80
CA PHE A 12 -20.03 -4.79 26.17
C PHE A 12 -21.40 -4.23 26.55
N MET A 13 -21.43 -2.96 26.98
CA MET A 13 -22.68 -2.27 27.27
C MET A 13 -23.50 -2.06 26.00
N VAL A 14 -24.73 -2.57 25.98
CA VAL A 14 -25.68 -2.31 24.89
C VAL A 14 -26.18 -0.86 25.02
N VAL A 15 -25.55 0.06 24.29
CA VAL A 15 -26.01 1.46 24.24
C VAL A 15 -27.07 1.60 23.13
N LYS A 16 -28.30 1.96 23.53
CA LYS A 16 -29.37 2.29 22.58
C LYS A 16 -29.07 3.64 21.93
N LYS A 17 -28.44 3.61 20.75
CA LYS A 17 -28.12 4.81 19.96
C LYS A 17 -29.43 5.53 19.59
N ARG A 18 -29.67 6.72 20.16
CA ARG A 18 -30.76 7.60 19.71
C ARG A 18 -30.50 7.95 18.24
N ARG A 19 -31.49 7.69 17.37
CA ARG A 19 -31.44 8.14 15.97
C ARG A 19 -31.53 9.67 15.96
N HIS A 20 -30.40 10.33 15.75
CA HIS A 20 -30.40 11.74 15.37
C HIS A 20 -30.98 11.83 13.96
N VAL A 21 -32.17 12.42 13.81
CA VAL A 21 -32.67 12.86 12.50
C VAL A 21 -31.88 14.11 12.14
N LYS A 22 -30.69 13.89 11.56
CA LYS A 22 -29.87 14.96 10.99
C LYS A 22 -30.46 15.28 9.63
N ARG A 23 -31.03 16.48 9.47
CA ARG A 23 -31.37 17.06 8.17
C ARG A 23 -30.18 16.84 7.24
N GLU A 24 -30.40 16.11 6.15
CA GLU A 24 -29.38 15.90 5.12
C GLU A 24 -29.08 17.25 4.45
N LYS A 25 -28.08 17.96 4.96
CA LYS A 25 -27.23 18.73 4.06
C LYS A 25 -26.39 17.68 3.35
N ARG A 26 -26.62 17.53 2.05
CA ARG A 26 -25.83 16.67 1.16
C ARG A 26 -24.35 16.84 1.55
N PRO A 27 -23.59 15.75 1.75
CA PRO A 27 -22.15 15.90 1.88
C PRO A 27 -21.65 16.67 0.65
N PRO A 28 -20.69 17.59 0.78
CA PRO A 28 -19.99 18.06 -0.40
C PRO A 28 -19.53 16.82 -1.15
N SER A 29 -19.84 16.76 -2.44
CA SER A 29 -19.34 15.74 -3.34
C SER A 29 -17.85 15.52 -3.03
N PRO A 30 -17.33 14.27 -3.10
CA PRO A 30 -15.89 14.05 -3.08
C PRO A 30 -15.25 15.07 -4.04
N PRO A 31 -14.16 15.76 -3.66
CA PRO A 31 -13.49 16.69 -4.55
C PRO A 31 -13.31 15.98 -5.88
N GLN A 32 -13.95 16.54 -6.91
CA GLN A 32 -13.95 15.97 -8.24
C GLN A 32 -12.50 16.05 -8.70
N ASN A 33 -11.89 14.86 -8.85
CA ASN A 33 -10.59 14.59 -9.45
C ASN A 33 -9.96 15.82 -10.08
N GLU A 34 -9.08 16.45 -9.33
CA GLU A 34 -8.00 17.23 -9.88
C GLU A 34 -7.24 16.21 -10.74
N THR A 35 -7.52 16.14 -12.04
CA THR A 35 -6.56 15.60 -13.00
C THR A 35 -5.41 16.59 -13.02
N GLU A 36 -4.66 16.61 -11.91
CA GLU A 36 -3.31 17.10 -11.88
C GLU A 36 -2.62 16.40 -13.03
N THR A 37 -2.00 17.17 -13.91
CA THR A 37 -1.17 16.64 -14.98
C THR A 37 -0.07 15.81 -14.32
N ILE A 38 -0.30 14.51 -14.16
CA ILE A 38 0.63 13.58 -13.54
C ILE A 38 1.90 13.67 -14.36
N THR A 39 3.00 14.07 -13.75
CA THR A 39 4.29 14.15 -14.42
C THR A 39 4.72 12.73 -14.81
N GLU A 40 5.50 12.61 -15.89
CA GLU A 40 6.03 11.31 -16.34
C GLU A 40 6.78 10.60 -15.19
N GLN A 41 7.51 11.36 -14.36
CA GLN A 41 8.20 10.83 -13.19
C GLN A 41 7.25 10.24 -12.14
N GLU A 42 6.11 10.86 -11.87
CA GLU A 42 5.15 10.34 -10.89
C GLU A 42 4.50 9.04 -11.38
N LEU A 43 4.27 8.91 -12.70
CA LEU A 43 3.80 7.66 -13.31
C LEU A 43 4.82 6.53 -13.15
N GLU A 44 6.09 6.80 -13.47
CA GLU A 44 7.19 5.83 -13.29
C GLU A 44 7.33 5.40 -11.82
N LEU A 45 7.20 6.36 -10.90
CA LEU A 45 7.27 6.09 -9.47
C LEU A 45 6.05 5.28 -8.99
N GLN A 46 4.87 5.52 -9.57
CA GLN A 46 3.68 4.72 -9.31
C GLN A 46 3.84 3.26 -9.79
N GLU A 47 4.47 3.02 -10.94
CA GLU A 47 4.80 1.68 -11.41
C GLU A 47 5.77 0.95 -10.46
N LEU A 48 6.80 1.66 -9.98
CA LEU A 48 7.72 1.11 -8.97
C LEU A 48 7.02 0.80 -7.64
N LYS A 49 6.08 1.65 -7.21
CA LYS A 49 5.24 1.37 -6.02
C LYS A 49 4.37 0.13 -6.25
N GLN A 50 3.80 -0.02 -7.44
CA GLN A 50 2.98 -1.19 -7.77
C GLN A 50 3.80 -2.48 -7.76
N PHE A 51 5.04 -2.42 -8.25
CA PHE A 51 6.01 -3.51 -8.12
C PHE A 51 6.35 -3.81 -6.66
N ASP A 52 6.55 -2.78 -5.84
CA ASP A 52 6.81 -2.91 -4.40
C ASP A 52 5.71 -3.72 -3.69
N LEU A 53 4.45 -3.44 -4.00
CA LEU A 53 3.28 -4.11 -3.41
C LEU A 53 3.04 -5.53 -3.93
N ASP A 54 3.67 -5.92 -5.04
CA ASP A 54 3.42 -7.20 -5.66
C ASP A 54 4.18 -8.33 -4.96
N TRP A 55 3.45 -9.14 -4.19
CA TRP A 55 4.03 -10.22 -3.38
C TRP A 55 4.65 -11.34 -4.22
N LYS A 56 4.31 -11.46 -5.51
CA LYS A 56 4.81 -12.55 -6.36
C LYS A 56 6.33 -12.55 -6.50
N TYR A 57 6.95 -11.37 -6.43
CA TYR A 57 8.39 -11.17 -6.60
C TYR A 57 9.19 -11.29 -5.28
N GLY A 58 8.54 -11.73 -4.20
CA GLY A 58 9.16 -11.88 -2.87
C GLY A 58 9.20 -10.58 -2.07
N PRO A 59 9.81 -10.57 -0.87
CA PRO A 59 9.83 -9.39 0.00
C PRO A 59 10.71 -8.27 -0.57
N CYS A 60 10.30 -7.00 -0.44
CA CYS A 60 11.10 -5.82 -0.81
C CYS A 60 11.74 -5.09 0.38
N THR A 61 11.45 -5.50 1.61
CA THR A 61 12.07 -4.90 2.79
C THR A 61 13.55 -5.29 2.89
N GLY A 62 14.40 -4.32 3.27
CA GLY A 62 15.84 -4.55 3.50
C GLY A 62 16.71 -4.74 2.26
N ILE A 63 16.17 -4.56 1.04
CA ILE A 63 16.91 -4.64 -0.22
C ILE A 63 16.52 -3.49 -1.16
N SER A 64 17.37 -3.17 -2.14
CA SER A 64 17.01 -2.20 -3.18
C SER A 64 16.01 -2.80 -4.19
N ARG A 65 15.27 -1.93 -4.91
CA ARG A 65 14.33 -2.40 -5.96
C ARG A 65 15.04 -3.20 -7.05
N LEU A 66 16.28 -2.82 -7.40
CA LEU A 66 17.09 -3.53 -8.39
C LEU A 66 17.49 -4.92 -7.89
N GLN A 67 17.95 -5.05 -6.64
CA GLN A 67 18.28 -6.34 -6.03
C GLN A 67 17.06 -7.27 -5.96
N ARG A 68 15.88 -6.72 -5.66
CA ARG A 68 14.62 -7.48 -5.68
C ARG A 68 14.30 -7.98 -7.08
N TRP A 69 14.43 -7.13 -8.09
CA TRP A 69 14.21 -7.49 -9.49
C TRP A 69 15.14 -8.63 -9.92
N GLU A 70 16.44 -8.51 -9.63
CA GLU A 70 17.43 -9.54 -9.96
C GLU A 70 17.11 -10.87 -9.27
N ARG A 71 16.75 -10.83 -7.98
CA ARG A 71 16.33 -12.01 -7.24
C ARG A 71 15.10 -12.67 -7.88
N ALA A 72 14.08 -11.89 -8.22
CA ALA A 72 12.88 -12.40 -8.86
C ALA A 72 13.20 -13.05 -10.22
N GLN A 73 14.13 -12.46 -10.99
CA GLN A 73 14.60 -13.02 -12.24
C GLN A 73 15.36 -14.34 -12.05
N VAL A 74 16.23 -14.42 -11.04
CA VAL A 74 16.94 -15.65 -10.66
C VAL A 74 15.96 -16.77 -10.26
N HIS A 75 14.85 -16.42 -9.61
CA HIS A 75 13.78 -17.36 -9.28
C HIS A 75 12.84 -17.69 -10.44
N GLY A 76 13.06 -17.15 -11.64
CA GLY A 76 12.24 -17.43 -12.82
C GLY A 76 10.82 -16.84 -12.74
N LEU A 77 10.62 -15.80 -11.93
CA LEU A 77 9.32 -15.16 -11.73
C LEU A 77 8.97 -14.14 -12.83
N ASN A 78 9.89 -13.95 -13.80
CA ASN A 78 9.76 -13.05 -14.94
C ASN A 78 9.25 -11.64 -14.56
N PRO A 79 9.97 -10.89 -13.70
CA PRO A 79 9.62 -9.51 -13.40
C PRO A 79 9.65 -8.63 -14.67
N PRO A 80 8.87 -7.54 -14.74
CA PRO A 80 8.76 -6.69 -15.93
C PRO A 80 10.09 -6.01 -16.25
N GLN A 81 10.51 -6.06 -17.51
CA GLN A 81 11.79 -5.50 -17.96
C GLN A 81 11.83 -3.96 -17.87
N GLU A 82 10.68 -3.31 -18.08
CA GLU A 82 10.51 -1.86 -17.99
C GLU A 82 10.97 -1.31 -16.64
N ILE A 83 10.67 -2.03 -15.55
CA ILE A 83 11.11 -1.67 -14.19
C ILE A 83 12.63 -1.71 -14.08
N ARG A 84 13.29 -2.70 -14.69
CA ARG A 84 14.75 -2.78 -14.66
C ARG A 84 15.37 -1.60 -15.40
N GLU A 85 14.88 -1.30 -16.59
CA GLU A 85 15.39 -0.21 -17.41
C GLU A 85 15.20 1.14 -16.70
N LEU A 86 14.03 1.33 -16.07
CA LEU A 86 13.74 2.48 -15.23
C LEU A 86 14.75 2.61 -14.10
N LEU A 87 14.99 1.54 -13.34
CA LEU A 87 15.93 1.52 -12.21
C LEU A 87 17.38 1.75 -12.64
N LEU A 88 17.79 1.23 -13.80
CA LEU A 88 19.13 1.48 -14.35
C LEU A 88 19.32 2.94 -14.77
N ARG A 89 18.27 3.57 -15.32
CA ARG A 89 18.29 4.99 -15.70
C ARG A 89 18.34 5.92 -14.48
N THR A 90 17.67 5.56 -13.39
CA THR A 90 17.51 6.39 -12.19
C THR A 90 18.34 5.93 -10.99
N ASN A 91 19.44 5.19 -11.21
CA ASN A 91 20.27 4.60 -10.15
C ASN A 91 20.86 5.61 -9.13
N ASN A 92 20.85 6.91 -9.44
CA ASN A 92 21.31 7.95 -8.51
C ASN A 92 20.19 8.50 -7.61
N ASP A 93 18.92 8.22 -7.92
CA ASP A 93 17.79 8.73 -7.15
C ASP A 93 17.36 7.72 -6.08
N LEU A 94 17.38 8.17 -4.83
CA LEU A 94 16.95 7.37 -3.69
C LEU A 94 15.47 7.01 -3.76
N GLN A 95 14.62 7.87 -4.34
CA GLN A 95 13.18 7.61 -4.45
C GLN A 95 12.87 6.46 -5.39
N PHE A 96 13.71 6.25 -6.41
CA PHE A 96 13.57 5.14 -7.36
C PHE A 96 14.29 3.88 -6.87
N THR A 97 15.42 4.04 -6.19
CA THR A 97 16.26 2.92 -5.77
C THR A 97 15.75 2.21 -4.51
N ARG A 98 15.19 2.96 -3.54
CA ARG A 98 14.76 2.43 -2.24
C ARG A 98 13.33 1.87 -2.33
N SER A 99 13.05 0.82 -1.56
CA SER A 99 11.70 0.26 -1.45
C SER A 99 10.75 1.19 -0.68
N LEU A 100 9.45 1.08 -0.96
CA LEU A 100 8.36 1.78 -0.27
C LEU A 100 8.46 1.78 1.27
N TRP A 101 9.01 0.72 1.86
CA TRP A 101 9.11 0.56 3.31
C TRP A 101 10.51 0.84 3.88
N SER A 102 11.41 1.47 3.14
CA SER A 102 12.80 1.68 3.58
C SER A 102 12.96 2.61 4.77
N ASP A 103 11.97 3.45 5.05
CA ASP A 103 12.02 4.44 6.15
C ASP A 103 11.22 3.99 7.39
N TYR A 104 10.55 2.84 7.31
CA TYR A 104 9.85 2.27 8.46
C TYR A 104 10.81 1.48 9.34
N PRO A 105 10.82 1.72 10.66
CA PRO A 105 11.55 0.86 11.59
C PRO A 105 10.89 -0.53 11.62
N LEU A 106 11.69 -1.56 11.38
CA LEU A 106 11.30 -2.97 11.43
C LEU A 106 11.69 -3.62 12.77
#